data_AF-A0A6N8DQ79-F1
#
_entry.id   AF-A0A6N8DQ79-F1
#
_cell.length_a   1.000
_cell.length_b   1.000
_cell.length_c   1.000
_cell.angle_alpha   90.00
_cell.angle_beta   90.00
_cell.angle_gamma   90.00
#
_symmetry.space_group_name_H-M   'P 1'
#
loop_
_entity.id
_entity.type
_entity.pdbx_description
1 polymer ?
#
loop_
_entity_poly.entity_id
_entity_poly.type
_entity_poly.pdbx_seq_one_letter_code
_entity_poly.pdbx_strand_id
1 'polypeptide(L)'
;MVSDDATGFELSSFAPLKYVGSAWRARFLRAPKIALELAARPDFAPLETMASVRLGLKTGADSFFFLERLEAKKGDQGQLISRRGTVTVKGLGGWQGELASVDVQSAILNPHQLFKQDDRLFSIPDTTKHVYLYPASGKMKRGLSEYVHAGELAGIHQGELVVSNGADGVWYRQARSLVSSEWVLPYNSAYDYGAWHNPNRAILNGRFVGVEPRPGIDAELLGAVLNSTFAAVGRLIEGVATGVEGAFDVGPPAARRIMLPAISNIEDKFRAAILQTLSKIRAENVMIAAPLRDGSAPALRWELDTSLLISLGMTKGQAVALLERLYSSYGRWRGNIEDVETQMRANRRQMQATGQSRDQRPVELSGRRVWEEVEHLAPLFPRAFLPKDEVLELVNIPSNAVLPSSKPLFDEGIIRTKSKAVDLGAFERVRYVAMLRDVGLVGNVDVPTSPVKCGAIADLFEQERAKFDAVAAENAAKYVSAPDALREVVGIARNHWFAACRKNSLQKREATKKKLRMN
;
A
#
# COMPACT_ATOMS: atom_id res chain seq x y z
N MET A 1 23.35 43.52 -51.24
CA MET A 1 24.36 43.72 -50.20
C MET A 1 23.66 44.04 -48.89
N VAL A 2 23.33 43.00 -48.11
CA VAL A 2 23.24 43.07 -46.65
C VAL A 2 23.76 41.70 -46.19
N SER A 3 24.77 41.74 -45.33
CA SER A 3 25.55 40.63 -44.83
C SER A 3 24.77 39.81 -43.78
N ASP A 4 24.62 38.51 -44.02
CA ASP A 4 24.34 37.53 -42.97
C ASP A 4 25.67 37.12 -42.34
N ASP A 5 25.96 37.67 -41.17
CA ASP A 5 27.07 37.22 -40.34
C ASP A 5 26.63 37.13 -38.87
N ALA A 6 27.14 36.08 -38.23
CA ALA A 6 27.13 35.77 -36.80
C ALA A 6 25.84 35.18 -36.19
N THR A 7 25.84 33.85 -36.01
CA THR A 7 25.69 33.21 -34.68
C THR A 7 26.02 31.72 -34.78
N GLY A 8 27.32 31.41 -34.96
CA GLY A 8 27.85 30.07 -34.67
C GLY A 8 28.00 29.89 -33.16
N PHE A 9 26.97 29.41 -32.48
CA PHE A 9 27.13 28.87 -31.12
C PHE A 9 27.68 27.45 -31.26
N GLU A 10 28.98 27.30 -31.04
CA GLU A 10 29.60 25.99 -30.83
C GLU A 10 28.95 25.32 -29.61
N LEU A 11 28.16 24.27 -29.85
CA LEU A 11 27.68 23.35 -28.84
C LEU A 11 28.88 22.57 -28.28
N SER A 12 29.57 23.15 -27.30
CA SER A 12 30.58 22.46 -26.50
C SER A 12 29.98 21.16 -25.96
N SER A 13 30.67 20.04 -26.19
CA SER A 13 30.22 18.70 -25.83
C SER A 13 29.81 18.61 -24.35
N PHE A 14 28.50 18.56 -24.09
CA PHE A 14 27.99 18.17 -22.79
C PHE A 14 28.34 16.70 -22.57
N ALA A 15 29.29 16.42 -21.69
CA ALA A 15 29.48 15.07 -21.17
C ALA A 15 28.11 14.56 -20.69
N PRO A 16 27.70 13.32 -21.01
CA PRO A 16 26.38 12.82 -20.65
C PRO A 16 26.22 12.87 -19.14
N LEU A 17 25.41 13.82 -18.65
CA LEU A 17 25.03 13.92 -17.24
C LEU A 17 24.34 12.62 -16.88
N LYS A 18 25.05 11.76 -16.13
CA LYS A 18 24.53 10.48 -15.66
C LYS A 18 23.32 10.75 -14.79
N TYR A 19 22.14 10.36 -15.24
CA TYR A 19 20.91 10.44 -14.45
C TYR A 19 21.10 9.69 -13.12
N VAL A 20 21.08 10.41 -11.99
CA VAL A 20 21.42 9.88 -10.66
C VAL A 20 20.20 9.24 -9.97
N GLY A 21 19.12 8.94 -10.70
CA GLY A 21 17.93 8.28 -10.15
C GLY A 21 17.29 9.04 -8.98
N SER A 22 17.25 10.36 -9.03
CA SER A 22 16.61 11.17 -7.98
C SER A 22 15.11 10.92 -7.93
N ALA A 23 14.51 11.02 -6.74
CA ALA A 23 13.08 10.80 -6.50
C ALA A 23 12.25 11.94 -7.13
N TRP A 24 12.19 11.97 -8.46
CA TRP A 24 11.65 13.09 -9.25
C TRP A 24 10.23 13.46 -8.84
N ARG A 25 9.39 12.45 -8.56
CA ARG A 25 8.03 12.62 -8.05
C ARG A 25 7.98 13.26 -6.66
N ALA A 26 8.87 12.90 -5.75
CA ALA A 26 8.91 13.50 -4.43
C ALA A 26 9.40 14.94 -4.50
N ARG A 27 10.56 15.15 -5.13
CA ARG A 27 11.27 16.43 -5.20
C ARG A 27 10.50 17.55 -5.90
N PHE A 28 9.84 17.27 -7.02
CA PHE A 28 9.22 18.33 -7.84
C PHE A 28 7.69 18.36 -7.78
N LEU A 29 7.03 17.26 -7.41
CA LEU A 29 5.56 17.21 -7.39
C LEU A 29 4.95 17.23 -5.99
N ARG A 30 5.69 16.82 -4.95
CA ARG A 30 5.13 16.65 -3.59
C ARG A 30 5.81 17.49 -2.52
N ALA A 31 7.09 17.80 -2.66
CA ALA A 31 7.80 18.59 -1.67
C ALA A 31 7.25 20.03 -1.59
N PRO A 32 7.08 20.60 -0.38
CA PRO A 32 6.74 22.02 -0.24
C PRO A 32 7.82 22.90 -0.89
N LYS A 33 7.44 23.98 -1.59
CA LYS A 33 8.40 24.85 -2.30
C LYS A 33 9.51 25.38 -1.39
N ILE A 34 9.18 25.70 -0.13
CA ILE A 34 10.17 26.18 0.84
C ILE A 34 11.27 25.15 1.14
N ALA A 35 11.00 23.86 0.94
CA ALA A 35 12.01 22.80 1.07
C ALA A 35 13.15 23.03 0.07
N LEU A 36 12.81 23.34 -1.19
CA LEU A 36 13.77 23.63 -2.24
C LEU A 36 14.53 24.93 -1.97
N GLU A 37 13.85 25.96 -1.45
CA GLU A 37 14.48 27.22 -1.02
C GLU A 37 15.53 26.96 0.07
N LEU A 38 15.19 26.18 1.11
CA LEU A 38 16.11 25.81 2.19
C LEU A 38 17.30 24.98 1.68
N ALA A 39 17.04 24.00 0.81
CA ALA A 39 18.08 23.14 0.25
C ALA A 39 19.07 23.90 -0.65
N ALA A 40 18.70 25.08 -1.17
CA ALA A 40 19.55 25.92 -1.99
C ALA A 40 20.39 26.94 -1.18
N ARG A 41 20.19 27.02 0.14
CA ARG A 41 20.92 27.99 0.97
C ARG A 41 22.38 27.57 1.16
N PRO A 42 23.34 28.52 1.16
CA PRO A 42 24.76 28.22 1.31
C PRO A 42 25.16 27.79 2.73
N ASP A 43 24.33 28.07 3.73
CA ASP A 43 24.52 27.69 5.13
C ASP A 43 23.91 26.33 5.49
N PHE A 44 23.42 25.60 4.48
CA PHE A 44 22.95 24.22 4.58
C PHE A 44 23.92 23.28 3.88
N ALA A 45 24.14 22.11 4.45
CA ALA A 45 25.02 21.07 3.91
C ALA A 45 24.31 19.71 3.88
N PRO A 46 24.66 18.82 2.94
CA PRO A 46 24.08 17.47 2.90
C PRO A 46 24.58 16.66 4.10
N LEU A 47 23.71 15.84 4.69
CA LEU A 47 24.02 15.03 5.88
C LEU A 47 25.32 14.21 5.75
N GLU A 48 25.65 13.72 4.56
CA GLU A 48 26.86 12.92 4.33
C GLU A 48 28.19 13.66 4.61
N THR A 49 28.16 15.00 4.61
CA THR A 49 29.33 15.83 4.96
C THR A 49 29.56 15.90 6.46
N MET A 50 28.51 15.68 7.26
CA MET A 50 28.55 15.77 8.72
C MET A 50 28.54 14.39 9.39
N ALA A 51 27.99 13.38 8.72
CA ALA A 51 27.76 12.07 9.31
C ALA A 51 27.97 10.91 8.32
N SER A 52 28.32 9.75 8.87
CA SER A 52 28.22 8.48 8.16
C SER A 52 26.82 7.90 8.34
N VAL A 53 26.20 7.48 7.23
CA VAL A 53 24.81 7.01 7.21
C VAL A 53 24.77 5.56 6.74
N ARG A 54 24.19 4.67 7.56
CA ARG A 54 24.16 3.22 7.34
C ARG A 54 22.75 2.66 7.53
N LEU A 55 22.38 1.67 6.73
CA LEU A 55 21.12 0.94 6.94
C LEU A 55 21.27 0.03 8.14
N GLY A 56 20.24 -0.09 8.97
CA GLY A 56 20.20 -1.11 10.00
C GLY A 56 20.34 -2.53 9.43
N LEU A 57 20.58 -3.49 10.32
CA LEU A 57 20.89 -4.87 9.99
C LEU A 57 19.73 -5.55 9.25
N LYS A 58 20.05 -6.18 8.12
CA LYS A 58 19.19 -7.15 7.44
C LYS A 58 19.78 -8.54 7.65
N THR A 59 19.14 -9.34 8.50
CA THR A 59 19.66 -10.68 8.83
C THR A 59 19.23 -11.75 7.84
N GLY A 60 18.11 -11.55 7.15
CA GLY A 60 17.45 -12.60 6.36
C GLY A 60 16.68 -13.62 7.21
N ALA A 61 16.79 -13.54 8.54
CA ALA A 61 16.13 -14.45 9.49
C ALA A 61 15.84 -13.71 10.81
N ASP A 62 15.08 -12.62 10.74
CA ASP A 62 14.84 -11.76 11.91
C ASP A 62 14.20 -12.53 13.07
N SER A 63 13.37 -13.53 12.78
CA SER A 63 12.76 -14.43 13.78
C SER A 63 13.77 -15.29 14.56
N PHE A 64 14.96 -15.52 14.01
CA PHE A 64 16.04 -16.23 14.68
C PHE A 64 16.94 -15.26 15.47
N PHE A 65 17.34 -14.15 14.85
CA PHE A 65 18.35 -13.26 15.42
C PHE A 65 17.81 -12.20 16.39
N PHE A 66 16.53 -11.81 16.29
CA PHE A 66 15.90 -10.88 17.23
C PHE A 66 14.98 -11.64 18.17
N LEU A 67 15.40 -11.77 19.42
CA LEU A 67 14.72 -12.54 20.45
C LEU A 67 13.88 -11.61 21.32
N GLU A 68 12.64 -12.00 21.62
CA GLU A 68 11.79 -11.27 22.55
C GLU A 68 12.25 -11.56 23.98
N ARG A 69 12.57 -10.52 24.75
CA ARG A 69 12.90 -10.67 26.17
C ARG A 69 11.62 -11.00 26.94
N LEU A 70 11.67 -12.07 27.73
CA LEU A 70 10.59 -12.41 28.65
C LEU A 70 10.88 -11.80 30.02
N GLU A 71 9.92 -11.08 30.60
CA GLU A 71 10.07 -10.55 31.95
C GLU A 71 10.09 -11.70 32.97
N ALA A 72 11.02 -11.61 33.93
CA ALA A 72 11.00 -12.48 35.10
C ALA A 72 9.74 -12.14 35.92
N LYS A 73 8.71 -12.99 35.87
CA LYS A 73 7.53 -12.84 36.72
C LYS A 73 7.98 -12.82 38.20
N LYS A 74 7.63 -11.77 38.95
CA LYS A 74 7.64 -11.82 40.43
C LYS A 74 6.66 -12.93 40.84
N GLY A 75 7.20 -14.04 41.34
CA GLY A 75 6.42 -15.26 41.52
C GLY A 75 5.64 -15.32 42.83
N ASP A 76 4.57 -16.11 42.83
CA ASP A 76 4.08 -16.80 44.03
C ASP A 76 4.16 -18.33 43.91
N GLN A 77 4.20 -18.94 42.71
CA GLN A 77 4.39 -20.41 42.53
C GLN A 77 4.67 -20.87 41.06
N GLY A 78 5.46 -20.13 40.28
CA GLY A 78 5.74 -20.44 38.85
C GLY A 78 6.86 -19.59 38.27
N GLN A 79 8.04 -19.72 38.86
CA GLN A 79 9.14 -18.76 38.78
C GLN A 79 10.03 -18.94 37.53
N LEU A 80 10.09 -17.91 36.67
CA LEU A 80 11.29 -17.60 35.89
C LEU A 80 12.19 -16.71 36.75
N ILE A 81 13.06 -17.31 37.58
CA ILE A 81 14.14 -16.56 38.24
C ILE A 81 15.23 -16.35 37.21
N SER A 82 15.35 -15.13 36.68
CA SER A 82 16.55 -14.74 35.95
C SER A 82 17.74 -14.83 36.92
N ARG A 83 18.58 -15.87 36.77
CA ARG A 83 19.85 -15.96 37.50
C ARG A 83 20.73 -14.78 37.08
N ARG A 84 21.62 -14.30 37.98
CA ARG A 84 22.57 -13.23 37.62
C ARG A 84 23.35 -13.64 36.36
N GLY A 85 23.35 -12.76 35.35
CA GLY A 85 24.06 -12.98 34.08
C GLY A 85 23.32 -13.82 33.03
N THR A 86 22.01 -14.04 33.16
CA THR A 86 21.17 -14.62 32.09
C THR A 86 20.03 -13.69 31.68
N VAL A 87 19.49 -13.96 30.49
CA VAL A 87 18.27 -13.36 29.98
C VAL A 87 17.36 -14.48 29.49
N THR A 88 16.14 -14.52 29.98
CA THR A 88 15.10 -15.40 29.43
C THR A 88 14.54 -14.78 28.17
N VAL A 89 14.47 -15.55 27.10
CA VAL A 89 14.04 -15.08 25.79
C VAL A 89 13.08 -16.05 25.13
N LYS A 90 12.31 -15.52 24.18
CA LYS A 90 11.50 -16.27 23.22
C LYS A 90 12.05 -16.01 21.81
N GLY A 91 12.29 -17.07 21.06
CA GLY A 91 12.89 -17.02 19.72
C GLY A 91 12.10 -17.81 18.68
N LEU A 92 12.84 -18.34 17.70
CA LEU A 92 12.33 -19.11 16.56
C LEU A 92 11.35 -20.22 16.99
N GLY A 93 10.23 -20.34 16.27
CA GLY A 93 9.24 -21.39 16.51
C GLY A 93 8.57 -21.33 17.89
N GLY A 94 8.70 -20.21 18.61
CA GLY A 94 8.22 -20.09 19.98
C GLY A 94 9.12 -20.75 21.02
N TRP A 95 10.35 -21.13 20.65
CA TRP A 95 11.37 -21.61 21.57
C TRP A 95 11.55 -20.63 22.73
N GLN A 96 11.62 -21.14 23.96
CA GLN A 96 11.86 -20.36 25.15
C GLN A 96 13.01 -20.97 25.92
N GLY A 97 13.95 -20.14 26.35
CA GLY A 97 15.09 -20.58 27.13
C GLY A 97 15.88 -19.42 27.73
N GLU A 98 16.86 -19.77 28.55
CA GLU A 98 17.80 -18.81 29.12
C GLU A 98 19.06 -18.75 28.26
N LEU A 99 19.47 -17.54 27.88
CA LEU A 99 20.76 -17.28 27.27
C LEU A 99 21.65 -16.51 28.26
N ALA A 100 22.97 -16.65 28.13
CA ALA A 100 23.88 -15.80 28.89
C ALA A 100 23.75 -14.34 28.43
N SER A 101 23.77 -13.37 29.35
CA SER A 101 23.64 -11.96 29.01
C SER A 101 24.76 -11.44 28.10
N VAL A 102 25.91 -12.13 28.08
CA VAL A 102 27.05 -11.82 27.20
C VAL A 102 26.86 -12.28 25.76
N ASP A 103 25.91 -13.18 25.51
CA ASP A 103 25.60 -13.74 24.18
C ASP A 103 24.45 -12.99 23.51
N VAL A 104 23.99 -11.87 24.09
CA VAL A 104 22.90 -11.05 23.58
C VAL A 104 23.20 -9.56 23.79
N GLN A 105 22.67 -8.72 22.90
CA GLN A 105 22.77 -7.26 22.99
C GLN A 105 21.37 -6.63 22.86
N SER A 106 21.12 -5.48 23.49
CA SER A 106 19.85 -4.74 23.30
C SER A 106 19.63 -4.44 21.82
N ALA A 107 18.38 -4.53 21.36
CA ALA A 107 18.03 -4.38 19.96
C ALA A 107 16.62 -3.78 19.77
N ILE A 108 16.46 -3.03 18.68
CA ILE A 108 15.18 -2.48 18.27
C ILE A 108 14.82 -2.99 16.87
N LEU A 109 13.67 -3.64 16.78
CA LEU A 109 13.20 -4.28 15.56
C LEU A 109 12.34 -3.33 14.70
N ASN A 110 11.48 -2.54 15.33
CA ASN A 110 10.53 -1.68 14.64
C ASN A 110 10.31 -0.35 15.38
N PRO A 111 10.06 0.77 14.67
CA PRO A 111 9.73 2.05 15.28
C PRO A 111 8.58 2.00 16.30
N HIS A 112 7.59 1.13 16.10
CA HIS A 112 6.46 0.92 17.03
C HIS A 112 6.88 0.51 18.45
N GLN A 113 8.08 -0.04 18.63
CA GLN A 113 8.62 -0.37 19.96
C GLN A 113 9.07 0.86 20.76
N LEU A 114 9.16 2.01 20.08
CA LEU A 114 9.55 3.29 20.64
C LEU A 114 8.33 4.20 20.81
N PHE A 115 7.14 3.62 20.94
CA PHE A 115 5.92 4.32 21.32
C PHE A 115 5.53 3.91 22.74
N LYS A 116 5.10 4.89 23.52
CA LYS A 116 4.47 4.71 24.82
C LYS A 116 3.10 5.38 24.75
N GLN A 117 2.04 4.57 24.71
CA GLN A 117 0.70 5.04 24.35
C GLN A 117 0.73 5.66 22.94
N ASP A 118 0.34 6.93 22.82
CA ASP A 118 0.35 7.67 21.55
C ASP A 118 1.64 8.48 21.34
N ASP A 119 2.50 8.57 22.38
CA ASP A 119 3.73 9.35 22.32
C ASP A 119 4.89 8.51 21.79
N ARG A 120 5.62 9.08 20.84
CA ARG A 120 6.88 8.51 20.35
C ARG A 120 8.00 8.93 21.31
N LEU A 121 8.73 7.97 21.85
CA LEU A 121 9.89 8.23 22.71
C LEU A 121 10.98 8.98 21.96
N PHE A 122 11.73 9.84 22.65
CA PHE A 122 12.92 10.49 22.09
C PHE A 122 14.16 9.60 22.18
N SER A 123 14.35 8.93 23.31
CA SER A 123 15.49 8.04 23.55
C SER A 123 15.07 6.58 23.50
N ILE A 124 15.92 5.74 22.90
CA ILE A 124 15.82 4.28 23.01
C ILE A 124 16.05 3.90 24.48
N PRO A 125 15.16 3.11 25.09
CA PRO A 125 15.30 2.72 26.49
C PRO A 125 16.46 1.75 26.70
N ASP A 126 17.07 1.79 27.89
CA ASP A 126 18.18 0.90 28.27
C ASP A 126 17.82 -0.58 28.14
N THR A 127 16.61 -0.91 28.59
CA THR A 127 16.04 -2.25 28.45
C THR A 127 15.05 -2.27 27.31
N THR A 128 15.46 -2.86 26.19
CA THR A 128 14.64 -3.02 25.01
C THR A 128 13.80 -4.30 25.08
N LYS A 129 12.61 -4.29 24.46
CA LYS A 129 11.75 -5.47 24.35
C LYS A 129 12.46 -6.64 23.67
N HIS A 130 13.32 -6.36 22.70
CA HIS A 130 14.06 -7.38 21.98
C HIS A 130 15.55 -7.31 22.31
N VAL A 131 16.21 -8.45 22.17
CA VAL A 131 17.66 -8.54 22.14
C VAL A 131 18.10 -9.16 20.82
N TYR A 132 19.27 -8.77 20.36
CA TYR A 132 19.94 -9.37 19.23
C TYR A 132 20.82 -10.52 19.72
N LEU A 133 20.74 -11.67 19.07
CA LEU A 133 21.62 -12.81 19.32
C LEU A 133 23.05 -12.42 18.92
N TYR A 134 23.93 -12.26 19.91
CA TYR A 134 25.30 -11.79 19.73
C TYR A 134 26.29 -12.69 20.47
N PRO A 135 26.53 -13.93 20.00
CA PRO A 135 27.30 -14.90 20.76
C PRO A 135 28.77 -14.51 20.89
N ALA A 136 29.28 -14.59 22.12
CA ALA A 136 30.69 -14.41 22.40
C ALA A 136 31.54 -15.48 21.70
N SER A 137 32.80 -15.15 21.40
CA SER A 137 33.76 -16.14 20.90
C SER A 137 33.98 -17.23 21.95
N GLY A 138 34.00 -18.51 21.54
CA GLY A 138 34.32 -19.65 22.41
C GLY A 138 33.20 -20.67 22.51
N LYS A 139 33.18 -21.42 23.62
CA LYS A 139 32.17 -22.47 23.87
C LYS A 139 30.80 -21.85 24.07
N MET A 140 29.79 -22.38 23.38
CA MET A 140 28.39 -22.04 23.62
C MET A 140 28.01 -22.38 25.05
N LYS A 141 27.34 -21.45 25.73
CA LYS A 141 26.87 -21.62 27.10
C LYS A 141 25.35 -21.47 27.14
N ARG A 142 24.72 -22.05 28.16
CA ARG A 142 23.34 -21.80 28.62
C ARG A 142 22.33 -21.64 27.47
N GLY A 143 21.72 -22.74 27.02
CA GLY A 143 20.64 -22.72 26.02
C GLY A 143 21.05 -22.34 24.59
N LEU A 144 22.20 -21.68 24.39
CA LEU A 144 22.64 -21.23 23.06
C LEU A 144 22.82 -22.39 22.07
N SER A 145 23.42 -23.51 22.50
CA SER A 145 23.61 -24.67 21.63
C SER A 145 22.28 -25.30 21.20
N GLU A 146 21.30 -25.35 22.10
CA GLU A 146 19.96 -25.85 21.79
C GLU A 146 19.24 -24.91 20.83
N TYR A 147 19.37 -23.60 21.04
CA TYR A 147 18.75 -22.60 20.18
C TYR A 147 19.35 -22.57 18.77
N VAL A 148 20.68 -22.65 18.65
CA VAL A 148 21.36 -22.76 17.36
C VAL A 148 20.93 -24.04 16.64
N HIS A 149 20.88 -25.17 17.34
CA HIS A 149 20.41 -26.44 16.77
C HIS A 149 18.96 -26.36 16.27
N ALA A 150 18.07 -25.67 17.00
CA ALA A 150 16.71 -25.41 16.53
C ALA A 150 16.69 -24.57 15.23
N GLY A 151 17.59 -23.59 15.11
CA GLY A 151 17.79 -22.83 13.86
C GLY A 151 18.32 -23.70 12.71
N GLU A 152 19.18 -24.67 12.99
CA GLU A 152 19.69 -25.63 12.01
C GLU A 152 18.58 -26.54 11.48
N LEU A 153 17.78 -27.12 12.39
CA LEU A 153 16.63 -27.95 12.04
C LEU A 153 15.58 -27.20 11.21
N ALA A 154 15.42 -25.90 11.46
CA ALA A 154 14.52 -25.03 10.71
C ALA A 154 15.12 -24.50 9.39
N GLY A 155 16.35 -24.89 9.04
CA GLY A 155 17.02 -24.49 7.79
C GLY A 155 17.52 -23.04 7.76
N ILE A 156 17.57 -22.33 8.89
CA ILE A 156 17.99 -20.91 8.93
C ILE A 156 19.42 -20.73 8.39
N HIS A 157 20.31 -21.65 8.75
CA HIS A 157 21.72 -21.67 8.32
C HIS A 157 21.92 -21.77 6.80
N GLN A 158 20.88 -22.15 6.04
CA GLN A 158 20.93 -22.31 4.59
C GLN A 158 20.54 -21.03 3.83
N GLY A 159 20.02 -20.02 4.53
CA GLY A 159 19.63 -18.76 3.91
C GLY A 159 20.82 -18.00 3.35
N GLU A 160 20.76 -17.61 2.08
CA GLU A 160 21.86 -16.93 1.37
C GLU A 160 22.39 -15.71 2.14
N LEU A 161 21.48 -14.84 2.60
CA LEU A 161 21.84 -13.64 3.36
C LEU A 161 22.43 -13.97 4.74
N VAL A 162 21.94 -15.02 5.40
CA VAL A 162 22.43 -15.48 6.70
C VAL A 162 23.88 -15.97 6.55
N VAL A 163 24.14 -16.79 5.54
CA VAL A 163 25.48 -17.30 5.20
C VAL A 163 26.41 -16.15 4.83
N SER A 164 25.97 -15.23 3.97
CA SER A 164 26.82 -14.11 3.50
C SER A 164 27.22 -13.14 4.61
N ASN A 165 26.39 -13.02 5.65
CA ASN A 165 26.63 -12.16 6.81
C ASN A 165 27.39 -12.88 7.94
N GLY A 166 27.52 -14.20 7.86
CA GLY A 166 28.21 -15.04 8.83
C GLY A 166 29.67 -14.63 9.02
N ALA A 167 30.15 -14.73 10.25
CA ALA A 167 31.52 -14.41 10.65
C ALA A 167 32.30 -15.69 10.94
N ASP A 168 33.56 -15.76 10.50
CA ASP A 168 34.49 -16.85 10.84
C ASP A 168 33.97 -18.26 10.52
N GLY A 169 33.15 -18.41 9.46
CA GLY A 169 32.52 -19.69 9.10
C GLY A 169 31.38 -20.12 10.03
N VAL A 170 30.94 -19.25 10.93
CA VAL A 170 29.88 -19.49 11.90
C VAL A 170 28.62 -18.71 11.51
N TRP A 171 27.62 -19.41 10.97
CA TRP A 171 26.42 -18.80 10.39
C TRP A 171 25.59 -17.97 11.38
N TYR A 172 25.54 -18.39 12.65
CA TYR A 172 24.76 -17.74 13.70
C TYR A 172 25.49 -16.55 14.36
N ARG A 173 26.74 -16.24 13.95
CA ARG A 173 27.47 -15.02 14.35
C ARG A 173 27.51 -14.08 13.15
N GLN A 174 26.90 -12.91 13.27
CA GLN A 174 26.80 -11.96 12.16
C GLN A 174 27.74 -10.78 12.42
N ALA A 175 28.72 -10.54 11.54
CA ALA A 175 29.71 -9.46 11.74
C ALA A 175 29.61 -8.33 10.72
N ARG A 176 29.09 -8.58 9.51
CA ARG A 176 29.26 -7.66 8.36
C ARG A 176 28.32 -6.45 8.32
N SER A 177 27.48 -6.24 9.33
CA SER A 177 26.34 -5.32 9.16
C SER A 177 25.69 -4.88 10.46
N LEU A 178 26.37 -5.03 11.61
CA LEU A 178 25.85 -4.53 12.87
C LEU A 178 25.92 -3.01 12.88
N VAL A 179 24.75 -2.38 12.98
CA VAL A 179 24.63 -0.93 13.11
C VAL A 179 24.00 -0.66 14.46
N SER A 180 24.72 0.10 15.28
CA SER A 180 24.34 0.47 16.64
C SER A 180 24.51 1.98 16.81
N SER A 181 24.06 2.74 15.82
CA SER A 181 24.42 4.15 15.74
C SER A 181 23.80 4.99 16.86
N GLU A 182 24.47 6.06 17.29
CA GLU A 182 24.05 6.99 18.33
C GLU A 182 22.76 7.71 17.97
N TRP A 183 22.65 8.17 16.72
CA TRP A 183 21.44 8.77 16.20
C TRP A 183 20.76 7.84 15.21
N VAL A 184 19.45 7.72 15.33
CA VAL A 184 18.67 6.73 14.59
C VAL A 184 17.51 7.41 13.89
N LEU A 185 17.49 7.36 12.57
CA LEU A 185 16.39 7.84 11.75
C LEU A 185 15.43 6.67 11.42
N PRO A 186 14.13 6.93 11.29
CA PRO A 186 13.20 5.93 10.75
C PRO A 186 13.48 5.71 9.26
N TYR A 187 13.47 4.45 8.81
CA TYR A 187 13.51 4.16 7.37
C TYR A 187 12.21 4.61 6.69
N ASN A 188 11.06 4.40 7.33
CA ASN A 188 9.76 4.85 6.85
C ASN A 188 9.11 5.73 7.92
N SER A 189 8.59 6.88 7.53
CA SER A 189 7.76 7.69 8.42
C SER A 189 6.64 8.40 7.69
N ALA A 190 5.56 8.71 8.42
CA ALA A 190 4.51 9.61 7.97
C ALA A 190 4.91 11.06 8.32
N TYR A 191 4.06 11.82 9.01
CA TYR A 191 4.24 13.25 9.25
C TYR A 191 5.45 13.57 10.13
N ASP A 192 5.76 12.75 11.13
CA ASP A 192 6.86 13.03 12.05
C ASP A 192 8.15 12.37 11.59
N TYR A 193 9.22 13.16 11.50
CA TYR A 193 10.55 12.70 11.14
C TYR A 193 11.58 13.38 12.03
N GLY A 194 11.97 12.66 13.07
CA GLY A 194 13.04 13.02 14.01
C GLY A 194 13.97 11.83 14.21
N ALA A 195 15.11 12.06 14.85
CA ALA A 195 16.09 11.04 15.16
C ALA A 195 15.99 10.62 16.63
N TRP A 196 15.87 9.32 16.88
CA TRP A 196 16.00 8.80 18.24
C TRP A 196 17.45 8.88 18.70
N HIS A 197 17.62 9.17 19.99
CA HIS A 197 18.89 9.01 20.69
C HIS A 197 19.06 7.54 21.12
N ASN A 198 20.21 6.93 20.84
CA ASN A 198 20.54 5.54 21.13
C ASN A 198 21.75 5.45 22.09
N PRO A 199 21.59 5.87 23.35
CA PRO A 199 22.71 6.01 24.28
C PRO A 199 23.45 4.69 24.52
N ASN A 200 22.71 3.58 24.54
CA ASN A 200 23.25 2.25 24.84
C ASN A 200 23.67 1.47 23.59
N ARG A 201 23.70 2.12 22.42
CA ARG A 201 24.14 1.50 21.16
C ARG A 201 23.39 0.18 20.90
N ALA A 202 22.06 0.21 21.05
CA ALA A 202 21.21 -0.93 20.71
C ALA A 202 21.35 -1.25 19.21
N ILE A 203 21.32 -2.54 18.87
CA ILE A 203 21.40 -3.02 17.49
C ILE A 203 20.12 -2.64 16.74
N LEU A 204 20.29 -2.03 15.57
CA LEU A 204 19.22 -1.49 14.75
C LEU A 204 18.85 -2.48 13.65
N ASN A 205 17.57 -2.81 13.51
CA ASN A 205 17.05 -3.54 12.35
C ASN A 205 17.02 -2.66 11.09
N GLY A 206 16.95 -3.28 9.90
CA GLY A 206 16.82 -2.61 8.60
C GLY A 206 15.61 -1.69 8.42
N ARG A 207 14.70 -1.58 9.40
CA ARG A 207 13.67 -0.53 9.50
C ARG A 207 14.19 0.81 10.02
N PHE A 208 15.48 0.91 10.32
CA PHE A 208 16.14 2.12 10.77
C PHE A 208 17.33 2.48 9.90
N VAL A 209 17.70 3.75 9.96
CA VAL A 209 18.93 4.29 9.37
C VAL A 209 19.78 4.85 10.49
N GLY A 210 20.95 4.26 10.71
CA GLY A 210 21.92 4.73 11.69
C GLY A 210 22.73 5.91 11.16
N VAL A 211 22.97 6.89 12.02
CA VAL A 211 23.71 8.11 11.74
C VAL A 211 24.79 8.29 12.81
N GLU A 212 26.06 8.28 12.37
CA GLU A 212 27.23 8.56 13.23
C GLU A 212 27.88 9.87 12.82
N PRO A 213 28.24 10.75 13.76
CA PRO A 213 29.01 11.95 13.44
C PRO A 213 30.37 11.58 12.81
N ARG A 214 30.82 12.39 11.85
CA ARG A 214 32.20 12.32 11.35
C ARG A 214 33.18 12.92 12.37
N PRO A 215 34.48 12.63 12.28
CA PRO A 215 35.49 13.26 13.13
C PRO A 215 35.38 14.79 13.10
N GLY A 216 35.38 15.42 14.27
CA GLY A 216 35.25 16.87 14.42
C GLY A 216 33.81 17.41 14.43
N ILE A 217 32.81 16.56 14.18
CA ILE A 217 31.40 16.94 14.31
C ILE A 217 30.91 16.55 15.70
N ASP A 218 30.32 17.52 16.41
CA ASP A 218 29.69 17.32 17.71
C ASP A 218 28.43 16.45 17.56
N ALA A 219 28.40 15.33 18.29
CA ALA A 219 27.32 14.36 18.21
C ALA A 219 25.97 14.93 18.67
N GLU A 220 25.98 15.76 19.71
CA GLU A 220 24.76 16.35 20.28
C GLU A 220 24.21 17.45 19.37
N LEU A 221 25.07 18.28 18.77
CA LEU A 221 24.63 19.24 17.75
C LEU A 221 24.05 18.54 16.52
N LEU A 222 24.64 17.42 16.10
CA LEU A 222 24.07 16.61 15.02
C LEU A 222 22.68 16.08 15.41
N GLY A 223 22.51 15.59 16.64
CA GLY A 223 21.23 15.19 17.19
C GLY A 223 20.16 16.28 17.16
N ALA A 224 20.54 17.50 17.56
CA ALA A 224 19.68 18.68 17.50
C ALA A 224 19.24 18.99 16.05
N VAL A 225 20.19 19.00 15.12
CA VAL A 225 19.93 19.27 13.70
C VAL A 225 19.02 18.19 13.08
N LEU A 226 19.26 16.91 13.37
CA LEU A 226 18.44 15.80 12.89
C LEU A 226 17.01 15.80 13.46
N ASN A 227 16.84 16.43 14.62
CA ASN A 227 15.55 16.62 15.27
C ASN A 227 14.95 18.00 15.00
N SER A 228 15.34 18.71 13.94
CA SER A 228 14.76 20.00 13.51
C SER A 228 13.66 19.85 12.44
N THR A 229 12.86 20.89 12.20
CA THR A 229 11.90 20.87 11.04
C THR A 229 12.64 20.80 9.71
N PHE A 230 13.89 21.26 9.65
CA PHE A 230 14.72 21.19 8.44
C PHE A 230 14.96 19.74 8.01
N ALA A 231 15.20 18.84 8.96
CA ALA A 231 15.33 17.41 8.66
C ALA A 231 13.99 16.81 8.16
N ALA A 232 12.87 17.15 8.80
CA ALA A 232 11.56 16.68 8.39
C ALA A 232 11.17 17.11 6.98
N VAL A 233 11.46 18.37 6.63
CA VAL A 233 11.19 18.94 5.30
C VAL A 233 12.18 18.43 4.26
N GLY A 234 13.47 18.31 4.60
CA GLY A 234 14.48 17.78 3.69
C GLY A 234 14.21 16.34 3.28
N ARG A 235 13.60 15.53 4.16
CA ARG A 235 13.11 14.18 3.81
C ARG A 235 12.09 14.21 2.65
N LEU A 236 11.27 15.25 2.53
CA LEU A 236 10.22 15.32 1.50
C LEU A 236 10.79 15.55 0.10
N ILE A 237 12.02 16.08 0.03
CA ILE A 237 12.77 16.25 -1.23
C ILE A 237 13.39 14.93 -1.65
N GLU A 238 14.03 14.23 -0.71
CA GLU A 238 14.94 13.13 -1.02
C GLU A 238 14.31 11.74 -0.86
N GLY A 239 13.28 11.62 -0.02
CA GLY A 239 12.58 10.37 0.25
C GLY A 239 11.69 9.93 -0.90
N VAL A 240 11.34 8.64 -0.91
CA VAL A 240 10.41 8.05 -1.88
C VAL A 240 9.05 7.90 -1.23
N ALA A 241 8.05 8.59 -1.76
CA ALA A 241 6.69 8.45 -1.24
C ALA A 241 6.15 7.04 -1.48
N THR A 242 5.67 6.40 -0.42
CA THR A 242 5.13 5.03 -0.45
C THR A 242 3.62 5.06 -0.42
N GLY A 243 2.99 4.61 -1.51
CA GLY A 243 1.54 4.60 -1.63
C GLY A 243 0.90 5.99 -1.83
N VAL A 244 -0.37 6.09 -1.43
CA VAL A 244 -1.18 7.32 -1.51
C VAL A 244 -1.23 8.10 -0.20
N GLU A 245 -0.65 7.54 0.87
CA GLU A 245 -0.66 8.09 2.23
C GLU A 245 0.62 8.91 2.47
N GLY A 246 0.69 9.69 3.56
CA GLY A 246 1.81 10.60 3.88
C GLY A 246 3.17 9.96 4.17
N ALA A 247 3.31 8.66 3.92
CA ALA A 247 4.48 7.86 4.24
C ALA A 247 5.59 8.02 3.18
N PHE A 248 6.84 8.17 3.64
CA PHE A 248 8.03 8.21 2.79
C PHE A 248 9.08 7.23 3.32
N ASP A 249 9.69 6.52 2.38
CA ASP A 249 10.91 5.75 2.60
C ASP A 249 12.13 6.64 2.42
N VAL A 250 12.98 6.66 3.44
CA VAL A 250 14.23 7.42 3.49
C VAL A 250 15.36 6.44 3.82
N GLY A 251 15.81 5.69 2.80
CA GLY A 251 16.99 4.83 2.91
C GLY A 251 18.30 5.64 2.97
N PRO A 252 19.45 5.00 3.22
CA PRO A 252 20.74 5.69 3.36
C PRO A 252 21.12 6.60 2.18
N PRO A 253 20.91 6.22 0.89
CA PRO A 253 21.21 7.11 -0.22
C PRO A 253 20.39 8.42 -0.19
N ALA A 254 19.12 8.35 0.22
CA ALA A 254 18.27 9.53 0.36
C ALA A 254 18.68 10.35 1.59
N ALA A 255 18.86 9.70 2.74
CA ALA A 255 19.25 10.35 4.00
C ALA A 255 20.55 11.15 3.86
N ARG A 256 21.55 10.62 3.13
CA ARG A 256 22.83 11.31 2.85
C ARG A 256 22.67 12.66 2.16
N ARG A 257 21.65 12.81 1.32
CA ARG A 257 21.38 14.01 0.52
C ARG A 257 20.46 15.02 1.21
N ILE A 258 19.92 14.70 2.39
CA ILE A 258 19.09 15.64 3.14
C ILE A 258 19.95 16.86 3.51
N MET A 259 19.53 18.03 3.04
CA MET A 259 20.17 19.31 3.34
C MET A 259 19.75 19.79 4.72
N LEU A 260 20.71 20.11 5.57
CA LEU A 260 20.52 20.47 6.97
C LEU A 260 21.40 21.69 7.33
N PRO A 261 21.06 22.48 8.36
CA PRO A 261 21.96 23.47 8.94
C PRO A 261 23.39 22.95 9.10
N ALA A 262 24.37 23.64 8.51
CA ALA A 262 25.76 23.21 8.53
C ALA A 262 26.36 23.43 9.93
N ILE A 263 26.64 22.32 10.65
CA ILE A 263 27.18 22.37 12.02
C ILE A 263 28.53 23.08 12.08
N SER A 264 29.33 23.00 11.02
CA SER A 264 30.63 23.69 10.91
C SER A 264 30.52 25.21 11.01
N ASN A 265 29.34 25.77 10.76
CA ASN A 265 29.10 27.21 10.77
C ASN A 265 28.56 27.70 12.14
N ILE A 266 28.34 26.80 13.09
CA ILE A 266 27.79 27.11 14.41
C ILE A 266 28.93 27.53 15.35
N GLU A 267 29.00 28.83 15.64
CA GLU A 267 29.92 29.38 16.63
C GLU A 267 29.63 28.86 18.05
N ASP A 268 30.69 28.69 18.85
CA ASP A 268 30.60 28.13 20.22
C ASP A 268 29.60 28.87 21.12
N LYS A 269 29.49 30.18 20.98
CA LYS A 269 28.54 31.02 21.76
C LYS A 269 27.07 30.63 21.55
N PHE A 270 26.72 30.03 20.41
CA PHE A 270 25.35 29.60 20.11
C PHE A 270 25.08 28.14 20.47
N ARG A 271 26.12 27.32 20.63
CA ARG A 271 25.99 25.89 20.94
C ARG A 271 25.23 25.63 22.22
N ALA A 272 25.53 26.40 23.27
CA ALA A 272 24.92 26.22 24.58
C ALA A 272 23.37 26.29 24.53
N ALA A 273 22.82 27.23 23.76
CA ALA A 273 21.37 27.37 23.60
C ALA A 273 20.75 26.16 22.90
N ILE A 274 21.34 25.72 21.78
CA ILE A 274 20.87 24.56 21.01
C ILE A 274 20.89 23.29 21.87
N LEU A 275 22.01 23.05 22.58
CA LEU A 275 22.20 21.89 23.44
C LEU A 275 21.28 21.93 24.66
N GLN A 276 21.00 23.12 25.21
CA GLN A 276 20.03 23.27 26.28
C GLN A 276 18.62 22.88 25.81
N THR A 277 18.20 23.31 24.62
CA THR A 277 16.90 22.90 24.07
C THR A 277 16.86 21.39 23.83
N LEU A 278 17.91 20.79 23.25
CA LEU A 278 18.01 19.33 23.09
C LEU A 278 17.92 18.58 24.42
N SER A 279 18.57 19.11 25.47
CA SER A 279 18.49 18.53 26.81
C SER A 279 17.07 18.60 27.38
N LYS A 280 16.29 19.66 27.13
CA LYS A 280 14.87 19.73 27.52
C LYS A 280 14.05 18.66 26.81
N ILE A 281 14.25 18.51 25.49
CA ILE A 281 13.58 17.48 24.68
C ILE A 281 13.90 16.08 25.21
N ARG A 282 15.18 15.82 25.52
CA ARG A 282 15.63 14.56 26.12
C ARG A 282 15.01 14.31 27.49
N ALA A 283 14.87 15.35 28.32
CA ALA A 283 14.26 15.25 29.65
C ALA A 283 12.77 14.92 29.59
N GLU A 284 12.03 15.47 28.63
CA GLU A 284 10.64 15.07 28.36
C GLU A 284 10.55 13.64 27.80
N ASN A 285 11.61 13.19 27.13
CA ASN A 285 11.72 11.89 26.48
C ASN A 285 10.58 11.62 25.47
N VAL A 286 10.02 12.67 24.89
CA VAL A 286 9.03 12.61 23.82
C VAL A 286 9.63 13.25 22.58
N MET A 287 9.52 12.55 21.46
CA MET A 287 9.91 13.06 20.16
C MET A 287 9.03 14.25 19.81
N ILE A 288 9.62 15.43 19.60
CA ILE A 288 8.83 16.61 19.29
C ILE A 288 8.11 16.41 17.97
N ALA A 289 6.79 16.63 17.96
CA ALA A 289 6.00 16.58 16.74
C ALA A 289 6.49 17.59 15.68
N ALA A 290 6.32 17.23 14.41
CA ALA A 290 6.43 18.15 13.29
C ALA A 290 5.22 19.13 13.28
N PRO A 291 5.28 20.24 12.52
CA PRO A 291 4.16 21.17 12.45
C PRO A 291 2.84 20.48 12.04
N LEU A 292 1.74 20.94 12.65
CA LEU A 292 0.39 20.45 12.40
C LEU A 292 -0.19 21.04 11.10
N ARG A 293 -1.39 20.59 10.70
CA ARG A 293 -2.07 21.04 9.46
C ARG A 293 -2.26 22.56 9.36
N ASP A 294 -2.40 23.23 10.50
CA ASP A 294 -2.57 24.68 10.59
C ASP A 294 -1.24 25.44 10.65
N GLY A 295 -0.11 24.74 10.63
CA GLY A 295 1.23 25.31 10.78
C GLY A 295 1.62 25.61 12.24
N SER A 296 0.79 25.26 13.23
CA SER A 296 1.21 25.31 14.62
C SER A 296 2.28 24.25 14.92
N ALA A 297 3.16 24.54 15.88
CA ALA A 297 4.22 23.62 16.29
C ALA A 297 4.49 23.75 17.80
N PRO A 298 4.98 22.69 18.47
CA PRO A 298 5.30 22.74 19.89
C PRO A 298 6.33 23.83 20.26
N ALA A 299 6.30 24.33 21.49
CA ALA A 299 7.22 25.40 21.93
C ALA A 299 8.70 24.99 21.80
N LEU A 300 9.05 23.76 22.18
CA LEU A 300 10.43 23.25 22.03
C LEU A 300 10.86 23.12 20.57
N ARG A 301 9.91 22.87 19.65
CA ARG A 301 10.17 22.87 18.20
C ARG A 301 10.60 24.25 17.73
N TRP A 302 9.83 25.27 18.12
CA TRP A 302 10.15 26.68 17.86
C TRP A 302 11.49 27.10 18.45
N GLU A 303 11.75 26.74 19.71
CA GLU A 303 13.00 27.08 20.41
C GLU A 303 14.22 26.50 19.66
N LEU A 304 14.14 25.23 19.28
CA LEU A 304 15.23 24.52 18.58
C LEU A 304 15.48 25.11 17.20
N ASP A 305 14.44 25.20 16.37
CA ASP A 305 14.58 25.67 15.00
C ASP A 305 15.00 27.15 14.94
N THR A 306 14.55 27.98 15.90
CA THR A 306 14.97 29.39 16.02
C THR A 306 16.45 29.49 16.39
N SER A 307 16.90 28.69 17.36
CA SER A 307 18.28 28.69 17.82
C SER A 307 19.24 28.26 16.72
N LEU A 308 18.84 27.27 15.91
CA LEU A 308 19.59 26.84 14.73
C LEU A 308 19.73 27.99 13.71
N LEU A 309 18.65 28.68 13.35
CA LEU A 309 18.72 29.79 12.38
C LEU A 309 19.54 30.98 12.89
N ILE A 310 19.41 31.33 14.17
CA ILE A 310 20.22 32.39 14.79
C ILE A 310 21.71 32.01 14.74
N SER A 311 22.03 30.74 14.99
CA SER A 311 23.40 30.25 14.91
C SER A 311 24.02 30.31 13.51
N LEU A 312 23.19 30.36 12.46
CA LEU A 312 23.60 30.57 11.08
C LEU A 312 23.67 32.07 10.69
N GLY A 313 23.60 32.98 11.68
CA GLY A 313 23.77 34.42 11.49
C GLY A 313 22.46 35.19 11.25
N MET A 314 21.29 34.56 11.40
CA MET A 314 20.02 35.28 11.30
C MET A 314 19.73 36.09 12.57
N THR A 315 19.11 37.26 12.40
CA THR A 315 18.47 37.93 13.54
C THR A 315 17.24 37.14 13.99
N LYS A 316 16.80 37.33 15.25
CA LYS A 316 15.59 36.69 15.77
C LYS A 316 14.35 36.96 14.90
N GLY A 317 14.20 38.19 14.39
CA GLY A 317 13.08 38.55 13.50
C GLY A 317 13.13 37.82 12.16
N GLN A 318 14.31 37.68 11.55
CA GLN A 318 14.49 36.92 10.32
C GLN A 318 14.22 35.43 10.53
N ALA A 319 14.69 34.87 11.64
CA ALA A 319 14.44 33.47 12.00
C ALA A 319 12.94 33.20 12.16
N VAL A 320 12.22 34.03 12.92
CA VAL A 320 10.77 33.90 13.11
C VAL A 320 10.03 33.98 11.77
N ALA A 321 10.32 34.99 10.94
CA ALA A 321 9.67 35.14 9.64
C ALA A 321 9.89 33.95 8.71
N LEU A 322 11.10 33.35 8.72
CA LEU A 322 11.38 32.14 7.96
C LEU A 322 10.63 30.93 8.51
N LEU A 323 10.57 30.76 9.83
CA LEU A 323 9.88 29.64 10.48
C LEU A 323 8.36 29.70 10.29
N GLU A 324 7.74 30.88 10.35
CA GLU A 324 6.31 31.02 10.06
C GLU A 324 5.99 30.57 8.63
N ARG A 325 6.81 30.97 7.66
CA ARG A 325 6.69 30.51 6.26
C ARG A 325 6.91 29.00 6.16
N LEU A 326 7.91 28.46 6.86
CA LEU A 326 8.25 27.04 6.87
C LEU A 326 7.10 26.21 7.42
N TYR A 327 6.59 26.54 8.59
CA TYR A 327 5.54 25.79 9.25
C TYR A 327 4.21 25.93 8.53
N SER A 328 3.88 27.12 8.02
CA SER A 328 2.70 27.31 7.16
C SER A 328 2.78 26.45 5.90
N SER A 329 3.95 26.37 5.26
CA SER A 329 4.14 25.56 4.06
C SER A 329 4.09 24.05 4.37
N TYR A 330 4.65 23.62 5.50
CA TYR A 330 4.58 22.24 5.96
C TYR A 330 3.16 21.84 6.35
N GLY A 331 2.45 22.70 7.07
CA GLY A 331 1.07 22.50 7.49
C GLY A 331 0.12 22.36 6.32
N ARG A 332 0.24 23.22 5.29
CA ARG A 332 -0.52 23.06 4.03
C ARG A 332 -0.25 21.73 3.35
N TRP A 333 1.02 21.32 3.25
CA TRP A 333 1.37 20.02 2.70
C TRP A 333 0.72 18.88 3.50
N ARG A 334 0.82 18.92 4.82
CA ARG A 334 0.22 17.93 5.71
C ARG A 334 -1.30 17.89 5.57
N GLY A 335 -1.97 19.03 5.55
CA GLY A 335 -3.42 19.13 5.36
C GLY A 335 -3.88 18.49 4.06
N ASN A 336 -3.20 18.78 2.95
CA ASN A 336 -3.51 18.17 1.65
C ASN A 336 -3.41 16.64 1.69
N ILE A 337 -2.43 16.08 2.41
CA ILE A 337 -2.28 14.64 2.58
C ILE A 337 -3.39 14.08 3.48
N GLU A 338 -3.67 14.72 4.61
CA GLU A 338 -4.73 14.30 5.54
C GLU A 338 -6.12 14.30 4.88
N ASP A 339 -6.38 15.26 3.99
CA ASP A 339 -7.61 15.33 3.20
C ASP A 339 -7.74 14.14 2.24
N VAL A 340 -6.66 13.79 1.53
CA VAL A 340 -6.62 12.59 0.67
C VAL A 340 -6.81 11.32 1.49
N GLU A 341 -6.15 11.20 2.64
CA GLU A 341 -6.31 10.04 3.52
C GLU A 341 -7.74 9.90 4.03
N THR A 342 -8.37 11.01 4.40
CA THR A 342 -9.77 11.07 4.85
C THR A 342 -10.71 10.63 3.73
N GLN A 343 -10.51 11.14 2.51
CA GLN A 343 -11.28 10.73 1.34
C GLN A 343 -11.09 9.23 1.04
N MET A 344 -9.87 8.71 1.12
CA MET A 344 -9.58 7.29 0.89
C MET A 344 -10.20 6.39 1.97
N ARG A 345 -10.24 6.84 3.23
CA ARG A 345 -10.96 6.12 4.30
C ARG A 345 -12.47 6.12 4.08
N ALA A 346 -13.05 7.24 3.65
CA ALA A 346 -14.46 7.32 3.28
C ALA A 346 -14.80 6.37 2.12
N ASN A 347 -13.99 6.37 1.06
CA ASN A 347 -14.14 5.46 -0.09
C ASN A 347 -14.01 3.99 0.35
N ARG A 348 -13.02 3.65 1.19
CA ARG A 348 -12.87 2.28 1.73
C ARG A 348 -14.09 1.83 2.54
N ARG A 349 -14.66 2.71 3.38
CA ARG A 349 -15.90 2.42 4.12
C ARG A 349 -17.10 2.24 3.20
N GLN A 350 -17.22 3.09 2.17
CA GLN A 350 -18.29 2.96 1.18
C GLN A 350 -18.16 1.64 0.41
N MET A 351 -16.96 1.27 -0.03
CA MET A 351 -16.71 -0.01 -0.71
C MET A 351 -17.05 -1.21 0.18
N GLN A 352 -16.68 -1.17 1.47
CA GLN A 352 -17.05 -2.23 2.43
C GLN A 352 -18.56 -2.31 2.63
N ALA A 353 -19.24 -1.17 2.76
CA ALA A 353 -20.70 -1.13 2.93
C ALA A 353 -21.45 -1.65 1.69
N THR A 354 -20.92 -1.44 0.49
CA THR A 354 -21.52 -1.91 -0.77
C THR A 354 -21.07 -3.32 -1.17
N GLY A 355 -20.21 -3.98 -0.39
CA GLY A 355 -19.65 -5.29 -0.71
C GLY A 355 -18.74 -5.28 -1.95
N GLN A 356 -18.24 -4.10 -2.35
CA GLN A 356 -17.35 -3.95 -3.49
C GLN A 356 -15.94 -4.41 -3.12
N SER A 357 -15.45 -5.43 -3.81
CA SER A 357 -14.04 -5.85 -3.72
C SER A 357 -13.16 -4.91 -4.53
N ARG A 358 -11.93 -4.69 -4.06
CA ARG A 358 -10.87 -3.96 -4.79
C ARG A 358 -10.50 -4.63 -6.13
N ASP A 359 -10.84 -5.90 -6.29
CA ASP A 359 -10.54 -6.69 -7.49
C ASP A 359 -11.63 -6.60 -8.56
N GLN A 360 -12.76 -5.95 -8.29
CA GLN A 360 -13.82 -5.80 -9.28
C GLN A 360 -13.40 -4.79 -10.35
N ARG A 361 -13.44 -5.21 -11.61
CA ARG A 361 -13.10 -4.33 -12.73
C ARG A 361 -14.13 -3.18 -12.76
N PRO A 362 -13.71 -1.91 -12.90
CA PRO A 362 -14.65 -0.78 -12.93
C PRO A 362 -15.81 -0.96 -13.91
N VAL A 363 -15.53 -1.61 -15.04
CA VAL A 363 -16.49 -1.92 -16.11
C VAL A 363 -17.58 -2.91 -15.64
N GLU A 364 -17.23 -3.90 -14.80
CA GLU A 364 -18.20 -4.84 -14.23
C GLU A 364 -19.15 -4.15 -13.26
N LEU A 365 -18.62 -3.25 -12.43
CA LEU A 365 -19.43 -2.48 -11.51
C LEU A 365 -20.40 -1.56 -12.25
N SER A 366 -19.91 -0.83 -13.24
CA SER A 366 -20.74 0.02 -14.10
C SER A 366 -21.80 -0.79 -14.83
N GLY A 367 -21.47 -1.96 -15.38
CA GLY A 367 -22.42 -2.83 -16.07
C GLY A 367 -23.56 -3.31 -15.17
N ARG A 368 -23.23 -3.73 -13.94
CA ARG A 368 -24.24 -4.10 -12.94
C ARG A 368 -25.14 -2.93 -12.57
N ARG A 369 -24.55 -1.75 -12.33
CA ARG A 369 -25.31 -0.55 -11.96
C ARG A 369 -26.25 -0.08 -13.08
N VAL A 370 -25.80 -0.13 -14.32
CA VAL A 370 -26.64 0.14 -15.50
C VAL A 370 -27.82 -0.83 -15.54
N TRP A 371 -27.61 -2.13 -15.30
CA TRP A 371 -28.71 -3.09 -15.22
C TRP A 371 -29.72 -2.73 -14.11
N GLU A 372 -29.25 -2.45 -12.89
CA GLU A 372 -30.11 -2.06 -11.76
C GLU A 372 -30.98 -0.83 -12.08
N GLU A 373 -30.45 0.12 -12.86
CA GLU A 373 -31.19 1.32 -13.28
C GLU A 373 -32.24 1.04 -14.36
N VAL A 374 -31.97 0.12 -15.30
CA VAL A 374 -32.87 -0.13 -16.44
C VAL A 374 -33.75 -1.37 -16.28
N GLU A 375 -33.58 -2.16 -15.22
CA GLU A 375 -34.27 -3.44 -14.99
C GLU A 375 -35.80 -3.31 -15.12
N HIS A 376 -36.38 -2.23 -14.58
CA HIS A 376 -37.82 -1.99 -14.61
C HIS A 376 -38.38 -1.68 -16.00
N LEU A 377 -37.53 -1.38 -16.99
CA LEU A 377 -37.89 -1.10 -18.37
C LEU A 377 -37.73 -2.32 -19.29
N ALA A 378 -37.03 -3.36 -18.83
CA ALA A 378 -36.64 -4.51 -19.64
C ALA A 378 -37.60 -5.70 -19.43
N PRO A 379 -38.36 -6.13 -20.45
CA PRO A 379 -39.27 -7.26 -20.30
C PRO A 379 -38.51 -8.58 -20.14
N LEU A 380 -39.13 -9.56 -19.44
CA LEU A 380 -38.51 -10.85 -19.14
C LEU A 380 -39.02 -11.96 -20.07
N PHE A 381 -38.13 -12.45 -20.94
CA PHE A 381 -38.43 -13.47 -21.94
C PHE A 381 -38.23 -14.91 -21.43
N PRO A 382 -38.94 -15.89 -22.04
CA PRO A 382 -40.03 -15.71 -23.02
C PRO A 382 -41.39 -15.48 -22.33
N ARG A 383 -41.47 -15.62 -21.01
CA ARG A 383 -42.73 -15.75 -20.28
C ARG A 383 -43.64 -14.55 -20.34
N ALA A 384 -43.09 -13.33 -20.38
CA ALA A 384 -43.91 -12.12 -20.51
C ALA A 384 -44.78 -12.11 -21.78
N PHE A 385 -44.42 -12.92 -22.79
CA PHE A 385 -45.05 -12.93 -24.11
C PHE A 385 -45.66 -14.28 -24.49
N LEU A 386 -45.63 -15.27 -23.59
CA LEU A 386 -46.31 -16.55 -23.78
C LEU A 386 -47.71 -16.50 -23.17
N PRO A 387 -48.79 -16.71 -23.95
CA PRO A 387 -50.13 -16.88 -23.41
C PRO A 387 -50.20 -17.99 -22.36
N LYS A 388 -51.11 -17.84 -21.40
CA LYS A 388 -51.26 -18.83 -20.31
C LYS A 388 -51.74 -20.19 -20.84
N ASP A 389 -52.52 -20.17 -21.90
CA ASP A 389 -53.12 -21.29 -22.62
C ASP A 389 -52.27 -21.79 -23.80
N GLU A 390 -51.05 -21.28 -23.98
CA GLU A 390 -50.15 -21.74 -25.04
C GLU A 390 -49.82 -23.22 -24.88
N VAL A 391 -49.95 -23.98 -25.98
CA VAL A 391 -49.56 -25.40 -26.04
C VAL A 391 -48.07 -25.48 -26.30
N LEU A 392 -47.34 -25.95 -25.29
CA LEU A 392 -45.90 -26.07 -25.29
C LEU A 392 -45.50 -27.54 -25.48
N GLU A 393 -44.46 -27.75 -26.27
CA GLU A 393 -43.78 -29.04 -26.45
C GLU A 393 -42.43 -28.98 -25.73
N LEU A 394 -42.09 -30.04 -25.00
CA LEU A 394 -40.81 -30.14 -24.32
C LEU A 394 -39.74 -30.62 -25.31
N VAL A 395 -38.81 -29.73 -25.67
CA VAL A 395 -37.73 -30.00 -26.62
C VAL A 395 -36.39 -30.00 -25.90
N ASN A 396 -35.56 -31.01 -26.13
CA ASN A 396 -34.18 -31.02 -25.63
C ASN A 396 -33.25 -30.28 -26.61
N ILE A 397 -32.66 -29.16 -26.18
CA ILE A 397 -31.67 -28.38 -26.93
C ILE A 397 -30.29 -28.59 -26.32
N PRO A 398 -29.39 -29.30 -27.00
CA PRO A 398 -28.00 -29.44 -26.54
C PRO A 398 -27.27 -28.09 -26.62
N SER A 399 -26.39 -27.82 -25.64
CA SER A 399 -25.59 -26.59 -25.60
C SER A 399 -24.64 -26.43 -26.81
N ASN A 400 -24.32 -27.53 -27.49
CA ASN A 400 -23.45 -27.57 -28.66
C ASN A 400 -24.21 -27.59 -30.00
N ALA A 401 -25.53 -27.40 -29.99
CA ALA A 401 -26.32 -27.36 -31.20
C ALA A 401 -25.97 -26.14 -32.07
N VAL A 402 -25.81 -26.36 -33.38
CA VAL A 402 -25.60 -25.27 -34.34
C VAL A 402 -26.97 -24.79 -34.80
N LEU A 403 -27.27 -23.51 -34.57
CA LEU A 403 -28.54 -22.90 -34.93
C LEU A 403 -28.30 -21.96 -36.12
N PRO A 404 -28.94 -22.20 -37.28
CA PRO A 404 -28.78 -21.35 -38.44
C PRO A 404 -29.34 -19.94 -38.17
N SER A 405 -28.58 -18.92 -38.57
CA SER A 405 -28.99 -17.51 -38.44
C SER A 405 -29.93 -17.04 -39.57
N SER A 406 -29.99 -17.79 -40.67
CA SER A 406 -30.83 -17.53 -41.83
C SER A 406 -31.63 -18.77 -42.20
N LYS A 407 -32.75 -18.55 -42.91
CA LYS A 407 -33.64 -19.63 -43.32
C LYS A 407 -32.90 -20.58 -44.27
N PRO A 408 -32.69 -21.85 -43.90
CA PRO A 408 -31.98 -22.78 -44.76
C PRO A 408 -32.84 -23.14 -45.98
N LEU A 409 -32.20 -23.45 -47.11
CA LEU A 409 -32.89 -23.82 -48.35
C LEU A 409 -33.56 -25.21 -48.26
N PHE A 410 -33.00 -26.09 -47.43
CA PHE A 410 -33.49 -27.45 -47.17
C PHE A 410 -33.52 -27.69 -45.65
N ASP A 411 -34.31 -28.66 -45.19
CA ASP A 411 -34.43 -29.02 -43.78
C ASP A 411 -34.90 -27.86 -42.87
N GLU A 412 -35.93 -27.13 -43.31
CA GLU A 412 -36.55 -26.09 -42.52
C GLU A 412 -37.05 -26.66 -41.18
N GLY A 413 -36.47 -26.20 -40.06
CA GLY A 413 -36.85 -26.67 -38.73
C GLY A 413 -35.88 -27.67 -38.09
N ILE A 414 -34.87 -28.17 -38.80
CA ILE A 414 -33.94 -29.16 -38.23
C ILE A 414 -32.73 -28.48 -37.58
N ILE A 415 -32.51 -28.81 -36.30
CA ILE A 415 -31.31 -28.44 -35.55
C ILE A 415 -30.36 -29.64 -35.53
N ARG A 416 -29.12 -29.44 -35.99
CA ARG A 416 -28.11 -30.49 -36.00
C ARG A 416 -27.14 -30.37 -34.83
N THR A 417 -26.89 -31.50 -34.19
CA THR A 417 -25.78 -31.70 -33.24
C THR A 417 -24.81 -32.73 -33.82
N LYS A 418 -23.66 -32.94 -33.15
CA LYS A 418 -22.67 -33.94 -33.60
C LYS A 418 -23.25 -35.36 -33.71
N SER A 419 -24.26 -35.70 -32.91
CA SER A 419 -24.78 -37.07 -32.80
C SER A 419 -26.27 -37.23 -33.11
N LYS A 420 -27.03 -36.14 -33.20
CA LYS A 420 -28.50 -36.17 -33.37
C LYS A 420 -29.00 -34.97 -34.15
N ALA A 421 -30.08 -35.16 -34.90
CA ALA A 421 -30.90 -34.08 -35.43
C ALA A 421 -32.17 -33.96 -34.58
N VAL A 422 -32.56 -32.73 -34.24
CA VAL A 422 -33.83 -32.42 -33.57
C VAL A 422 -34.68 -31.67 -34.58
N ASP A 423 -35.81 -32.25 -34.97
CA ASP A 423 -36.74 -31.64 -35.90
C ASP A 423 -37.78 -30.82 -35.13
N LEU A 424 -37.85 -29.52 -35.42
CA LEU A 424 -38.85 -28.61 -34.87
C LEU A 424 -39.98 -28.33 -35.87
N GLY A 425 -39.94 -28.88 -37.08
CA GLY A 425 -40.96 -28.77 -38.12
C GLY A 425 -41.06 -27.41 -38.83
N ALA A 426 -40.47 -26.34 -38.28
CA ALA A 426 -40.48 -25.01 -38.89
C ALA A 426 -39.28 -24.16 -38.47
N PHE A 427 -38.81 -23.29 -39.36
CA PHE A 427 -37.66 -22.41 -39.11
C PHE A 427 -37.94 -21.38 -37.99
N GLU A 428 -39.18 -20.91 -37.86
CA GLU A 428 -39.57 -19.97 -36.80
C GLU A 428 -39.40 -20.57 -35.41
N ARG A 429 -39.62 -21.89 -35.26
CA ARG A 429 -39.36 -22.61 -34.00
C ARG A 429 -37.85 -22.71 -33.73
N VAL A 430 -37.03 -22.84 -34.76
CA VAL A 430 -35.54 -22.77 -34.64
C VAL A 430 -35.11 -21.39 -34.17
N ARG A 431 -35.69 -20.31 -34.70
CA ARG A 431 -35.41 -18.93 -34.26
C ARG A 431 -35.75 -18.71 -32.79
N TYR A 432 -36.90 -19.21 -32.35
CA TYR A 432 -37.30 -19.15 -30.94
C TYR A 432 -36.31 -19.91 -30.04
N VAL A 433 -35.87 -21.10 -30.46
CA VAL A 433 -34.83 -21.87 -29.78
C VAL A 433 -33.49 -21.12 -29.75
N ALA A 434 -33.13 -20.40 -30.81
CA ALA A 434 -31.93 -19.56 -30.84
C ALA A 434 -31.99 -18.42 -29.83
N MET A 435 -33.13 -17.74 -29.72
CA MET A 435 -33.39 -16.74 -28.69
C MET A 435 -33.21 -17.33 -27.27
N LEU A 436 -33.81 -18.50 -26.99
CA LEU A 436 -33.67 -19.15 -25.68
C LEU A 436 -32.19 -19.45 -25.36
N ARG A 437 -31.42 -19.88 -26.36
CA ARG A 437 -29.98 -20.14 -26.22
C ARG A 437 -29.19 -18.86 -25.96
N ASP A 438 -29.50 -17.76 -26.62
CA ASP A 438 -28.88 -16.44 -26.39
C ASP A 438 -29.10 -15.96 -24.95
N VAL A 439 -30.31 -16.20 -24.42
CA VAL A 439 -30.63 -15.96 -23.00
C VAL A 439 -29.93 -16.96 -22.09
N GLY A 440 -29.39 -18.08 -22.61
CA GLY A 440 -28.66 -19.11 -21.87
C GLY A 440 -29.55 -20.23 -21.31
N LEU A 441 -30.74 -20.43 -21.85
CA LEU A 441 -31.58 -21.59 -21.59
C LEU A 441 -31.17 -22.73 -22.53
N VAL A 442 -30.75 -23.86 -21.96
CA VAL A 442 -30.31 -25.06 -22.67
C VAL A 442 -30.86 -26.31 -21.95
N GLY A 443 -30.87 -27.45 -22.63
CA GLY A 443 -31.46 -28.70 -22.12
C GLY A 443 -32.94 -28.82 -22.49
N ASN A 444 -33.77 -29.38 -21.60
CA ASN A 444 -35.21 -29.51 -21.84
C ASN A 444 -35.89 -28.15 -21.66
N VAL A 445 -36.38 -27.56 -22.74
CA VAL A 445 -37.10 -26.29 -22.72
C VAL A 445 -38.47 -26.43 -23.35
N ASP A 446 -39.39 -25.58 -22.91
CA ASP A 446 -40.73 -25.49 -23.47
C ASP A 446 -40.71 -24.64 -24.75
N VAL A 447 -41.14 -25.21 -25.87
CA VAL A 447 -41.23 -24.55 -27.17
C VAL A 447 -42.69 -24.53 -27.63
N PRO A 448 -43.26 -23.37 -27.98
CA PRO A 448 -44.60 -23.32 -28.55
C PRO A 448 -44.72 -24.20 -29.80
N THR A 449 -45.85 -24.89 -29.92
CA THR A 449 -46.16 -25.73 -31.10
C THR A 449 -46.48 -24.89 -32.33
N SER A 450 -46.93 -23.65 -32.15
CA SER A 450 -47.24 -22.71 -33.24
C SER A 450 -45.98 -22.02 -33.80
N PRO A 451 -45.62 -22.24 -35.09
CA PRO A 451 -44.48 -21.58 -35.72
C PRO A 451 -44.64 -20.06 -35.78
N VAL A 452 -45.84 -19.57 -36.11
CA VAL A 452 -46.15 -18.14 -36.23
C VAL A 452 -45.86 -17.40 -34.92
N LYS A 453 -46.27 -17.98 -33.78
CA LYS A 453 -46.01 -17.40 -32.47
C LYS A 453 -44.52 -17.45 -32.10
N CYS A 454 -43.83 -18.53 -32.41
CA CYS A 454 -42.38 -18.63 -32.21
C CYS A 454 -41.62 -17.53 -32.96
N GLY A 455 -41.98 -17.31 -34.22
CA GLY A 455 -41.41 -16.24 -35.04
C GLY A 455 -41.67 -14.85 -34.45
N ALA A 456 -42.93 -14.57 -34.10
CA ALA A 456 -43.32 -13.29 -33.51
C ALA A 456 -42.60 -12.98 -32.19
N ILE A 457 -42.45 -13.97 -31.30
CA ILE A 457 -41.73 -13.78 -30.03
C ILE A 457 -40.22 -13.55 -30.28
N ALA A 458 -39.64 -14.28 -31.24
CA ALA A 458 -38.23 -14.09 -31.61
C ALA A 458 -37.99 -12.70 -32.22
N ASP A 459 -38.88 -12.21 -33.09
CA ASP A 459 -38.81 -10.85 -33.64
C ASP A 459 -38.91 -9.78 -32.56
N LEU A 460 -39.83 -9.95 -31.60
CA LEU A 460 -39.99 -9.03 -30.49
C LEU A 460 -38.77 -9.01 -29.57
N PHE A 461 -38.14 -10.16 -29.35
CA PHE A 461 -36.89 -10.23 -28.57
C PHE A 461 -35.76 -9.43 -29.21
N GLU A 462 -35.56 -9.54 -30.52
CA GLU A 462 -34.52 -8.76 -31.21
C GLU A 462 -34.79 -7.25 -31.13
N GLN A 463 -36.06 -6.84 -31.24
CA GLN A 463 -36.46 -5.43 -31.08
C GLN A 463 -36.20 -4.92 -29.67
N GLU A 464 -36.64 -5.66 -28.65
CA GLU A 464 -36.42 -5.29 -27.25
C GLU A 464 -34.93 -5.35 -26.87
N ARG A 465 -34.14 -6.23 -27.48
CA ARG A 465 -32.68 -6.27 -27.30
C ARG A 465 -32.00 -5.03 -27.85
N ALA A 466 -32.37 -4.59 -29.05
CA ALA A 466 -31.85 -3.35 -29.62
C ALA A 466 -32.23 -2.12 -28.79
N LYS A 467 -33.47 -2.08 -28.30
CA LYS A 467 -33.96 -1.02 -27.41
C LYS A 467 -33.24 -1.03 -26.06
N PHE A 468 -33.05 -2.20 -25.46
CA PHE A 468 -32.27 -2.37 -24.24
C PHE A 468 -30.84 -1.85 -24.43
N ASP A 469 -30.17 -2.23 -25.52
CA ASP A 469 -28.80 -1.81 -25.80
C ASP A 469 -28.68 -0.29 -25.94
N ALA A 470 -29.65 0.38 -26.57
CA ALA A 470 -29.68 1.83 -26.69
C ALA A 470 -29.85 2.53 -25.33
N VAL A 471 -30.82 2.09 -24.51
CA VAL A 471 -31.07 2.66 -23.17
C VAL A 471 -29.89 2.37 -22.22
N ALA A 472 -29.32 1.16 -22.29
CA ALA A 472 -28.15 0.80 -21.51
C ALA A 472 -26.92 1.63 -21.92
N ALA A 473 -26.73 1.92 -23.21
CA ALA A 473 -25.64 2.78 -23.69
C ALA A 473 -25.76 4.21 -23.18
N GLU A 474 -26.98 4.78 -23.17
CA GLU A 474 -27.24 6.12 -22.61
C GLU A 474 -26.91 6.17 -21.11
N ASN A 475 -27.30 5.14 -20.34
CA ASN A 475 -26.99 5.07 -18.91
C ASN A 475 -25.50 4.77 -18.65
N ALA A 476 -24.87 3.95 -19.47
CA ALA A 476 -23.44 3.64 -19.37
C ALA A 476 -22.56 4.88 -19.58
N ALA A 477 -22.96 5.80 -20.46
CA ALA A 477 -22.24 7.05 -20.73
C ALA A 477 -22.10 7.97 -19.50
N LYS A 478 -22.93 7.76 -18.45
CA LYS A 478 -22.81 8.44 -17.16
C LYS A 478 -21.60 7.96 -16.34
N TYR A 479 -21.10 6.76 -16.63
CA TYR A 479 -20.08 6.06 -15.84
C TYR A 479 -18.74 5.88 -16.57
N VAL A 480 -18.76 5.77 -17.89
CA VAL A 480 -17.56 5.53 -18.71
C VAL A 480 -17.61 6.39 -19.98
N SER A 481 -16.45 6.88 -20.43
CA SER A 481 -16.33 7.76 -21.61
C SER A 481 -15.65 7.11 -22.82
N ALA A 482 -14.88 6.04 -22.62
CA ALA A 482 -14.20 5.35 -23.72
C ALA A 482 -15.19 4.45 -24.51
N PRO A 483 -15.20 4.47 -25.86
CA PRO A 483 -16.13 3.68 -26.66
C PRO A 483 -16.07 2.17 -26.40
N ASP A 484 -14.86 1.64 -26.14
CA ASP A 484 -14.66 0.22 -25.85
C ASP A 484 -15.21 -0.14 -24.46
N ALA A 485 -14.97 0.71 -23.46
CA ALA A 485 -15.51 0.53 -22.13
C ALA A 485 -17.04 0.60 -22.14
N LEU A 486 -17.63 1.50 -22.94
CA LEU A 486 -19.08 1.61 -23.08
C LEU A 486 -19.69 0.33 -23.66
N ARG A 487 -19.10 -0.23 -24.71
CA ARG A 487 -19.53 -1.52 -25.29
C ARG A 487 -19.43 -2.66 -24.28
N GLU A 488 -18.36 -2.70 -23.50
CA GLU A 488 -18.16 -3.73 -22.48
C GLU A 488 -19.18 -3.58 -21.32
N VAL A 489 -19.43 -2.37 -20.83
CA VAL A 489 -20.48 -2.09 -19.81
C VAL A 489 -21.86 -2.54 -20.29
N VAL A 490 -22.24 -2.20 -21.51
CA VAL A 490 -23.53 -2.60 -22.10
C VAL A 490 -23.62 -4.12 -22.23
N GLY A 491 -22.54 -4.79 -22.65
CA GLY A 491 -22.46 -6.25 -22.71
C GLY A 491 -22.68 -6.91 -21.35
N ILE A 492 -22.10 -6.35 -20.29
CA ILE A 492 -22.28 -6.85 -18.92
C ILE A 492 -23.71 -6.63 -18.43
N ALA A 493 -24.29 -5.44 -18.67
CA ALA A 493 -25.69 -5.17 -18.33
C ALA A 493 -26.65 -6.14 -19.06
N ARG A 494 -26.39 -6.44 -20.34
CA ARG A 494 -27.15 -7.41 -21.13
C ARG A 494 -27.06 -8.82 -20.54
N ASN A 495 -25.90 -9.24 -20.08
CA ASN A 495 -25.73 -10.54 -19.42
C ASN A 495 -26.57 -10.65 -18.14
N HIS A 496 -26.71 -9.57 -17.38
CA HIS A 496 -27.60 -9.51 -16.21
C HIS A 496 -29.08 -9.62 -16.62
N TRP A 497 -29.50 -8.91 -17.67
CA TRP A 497 -30.85 -9.04 -18.21
C TRP A 497 -31.17 -10.47 -18.66
N PHE A 498 -30.25 -11.11 -19.37
CA PHE A 498 -30.39 -12.51 -19.78
C PHE A 498 -30.46 -13.44 -18.56
N ALA A 499 -29.66 -13.19 -17.53
CA ALA A 499 -29.76 -13.94 -16.27
C ALA A 499 -31.13 -13.79 -15.59
N ALA A 500 -31.72 -12.59 -15.60
CA ALA A 500 -33.06 -12.35 -15.08
C ALA A 500 -34.13 -13.11 -15.90
N CYS A 501 -34.02 -13.10 -17.23
CA CYS A 501 -34.89 -13.88 -18.13
C CYS A 501 -34.80 -15.39 -17.85
N ARG A 502 -33.58 -15.94 -17.66
CA ARG A 502 -33.39 -17.35 -17.25
C ARG A 502 -34.07 -17.65 -15.93
N LYS A 503 -33.83 -16.83 -14.91
CA LYS A 503 -34.41 -17.01 -13.57
C LYS A 503 -35.93 -16.99 -13.63
N ASN A 504 -36.51 -16.05 -14.38
CA ASN A 504 -37.94 -15.95 -14.58
C ASN A 504 -38.51 -17.20 -15.29
N SER A 505 -37.79 -17.72 -16.29
CA SER A 505 -38.16 -18.92 -17.05
C SER A 505 -38.16 -20.21 -16.23
N LEU A 506 -37.28 -20.32 -15.23
CA LEU A 506 -37.15 -21.51 -14.38
C LEU A 506 -38.13 -21.57 -13.19
N GLN A 507 -38.75 -20.46 -12.80
CA GLN A 507 -39.73 -20.46 -11.70
C GLN A 507 -40.91 -21.38 -12.06
N LYS A 508 -41.23 -22.43 -11.30
CA LYS A 508 -42.36 -23.33 -11.67
C LYS A 508 -43.64 -22.53 -11.91
N ARG A 509 -44.36 -22.80 -13.01
CA ARG A 509 -45.73 -22.27 -13.18
C ARG A 509 -46.52 -22.74 -11.97
N GLU A 510 -46.98 -21.82 -11.13
CA GLU A 510 -47.97 -22.18 -10.12
C GLU A 510 -49.14 -22.79 -10.87
N ALA A 511 -49.33 -24.10 -10.70
CA ALA A 511 -50.43 -24.80 -11.33
C ALA A 511 -51.70 -24.09 -10.89
N THR A 512 -52.33 -23.37 -11.81
CA THR A 512 -53.62 -22.74 -11.54
C THR A 512 -54.58 -23.88 -11.32
N LYS A 513 -54.76 -24.29 -10.06
CA LYS A 513 -55.74 -25.32 -9.68
C LYS A 513 -57.09 -24.76 -10.08
N LYS A 514 -57.52 -25.07 -11.31
CA LYS A 514 -58.85 -24.80 -11.80
C LYS A 514 -59.76 -25.62 -10.90
N LYS A 515 -60.31 -25.00 -9.86
CA LYS A 515 -61.41 -25.58 -9.06
C LYS A 515 -62.56 -25.77 -10.06
N LEU A 516 -62.61 -26.93 -10.70
CA LEU A 516 -63.84 -27.41 -11.30
C LEU A 516 -64.82 -27.58 -10.14
N ARG A 517 -65.66 -26.58 -9.93
CA ARG A 517 -66.95 -26.80 -9.27
C ARG A 517 -67.77 -27.60 -10.27
N MET A 518 -67.84 -28.91 -10.07
CA MET A 518 -68.92 -29.71 -10.64
C MET A 518 -70.22 -29.22 -9.99
N ASN A 519 -71.13 -28.72 -10.82
CA ASN A 519 -72.55 -28.66 -10.49
C ASN A 519 -73.21 -29.94 -11.00
#